data_AF-A0A3A9EW58-F1
#
_entry.id   AF-A0A3A9EW58-F1
#
_cell.length_a   1.000
_cell.length_b   1.000
_cell.length_c   1.000
_cell.angle_alpha   90.00
_cell.angle_beta   90.00
_cell.angle_gamma   90.00
#
_symmetry.space_group_name_H-M   'P 1'
#
loop_
_entity.id
_entity.type
_entity.pdbx_description
1 polymer ?
#
loop_
_entity_poly.entity_id
_entity_poly.type
_entity_poly.pdbx_seq_one_letter_code
_entity_poly.pdbx_strand_id
1 'polypeptide(L)'
;MYLLSILAIVLCFVVVQCFQTSMGILQFLDIISILFLVMLIVPIMVSAGLLKDLNNAFRLVFGKKKEVALLAIKRAKLAVDTMLKIVVYGSVFVLLLQLIVLLHNMADPSTLGPIISVTFLTLLYAMVICLLMMPIRARLEQMILEYMSSCAEEGEAS
;
A
#
# COMPACT_ATOMS: atom_id res chain seq x y z
N MET A 1 -2.39 9.30 -14.10
CA MET A 1 -1.28 9.08 -13.14
C MET A 1 -1.48 7.84 -12.27
N TYR A 2 -2.57 7.69 -11.51
CA TYR A 2 -2.83 6.46 -10.75
C TYR A 2 -2.93 5.19 -11.62
N LEU A 3 -3.69 5.26 -12.73
CA LEU A 3 -3.77 4.17 -13.72
C LEU A 3 -2.41 3.79 -14.31
N LEU A 4 -1.46 4.73 -14.36
CA LEU A 4 -0.12 4.48 -14.87
C LEU A 4 0.72 3.68 -13.87
N SER A 5 0.54 3.92 -12.56
CA SER A 5 1.16 3.11 -11.50
C SER A 5 0.61 1.68 -11.49
N ILE A 6 -0.72 1.51 -11.61
CA ILE A 6 -1.34 0.18 -11.77
C ILE A 6 -0.79 -0.52 -13.02
N LEU A 7 -0.78 0.17 -14.16
CA LEU A 7 -0.29 -0.37 -15.42
C LEU A 7 1.17 -0.83 -15.31
N ALA A 8 2.03 -0.03 -14.66
CA ALA A 8 3.43 -0.38 -14.46
C ALA A 8 3.59 -1.65 -13.61
N ILE A 9 2.82 -1.79 -12.52
CA ILE A 9 2.85 -2.99 -11.68
C ILE A 9 2.39 -4.21 -12.48
N VAL A 10 1.27 -4.12 -13.19
CA VAL A 10 0.75 -5.21 -14.02
C VAL A 10 1.76 -5.60 -15.11
N LEU A 11 2.40 -4.62 -15.74
CA LEU A 11 3.41 -4.86 -16.77
C LEU A 11 4.63 -5.59 -16.22
N CYS A 12 5.06 -5.30 -14.98
CA CYS A 12 6.12 -6.07 -14.33
C CYS A 12 5.77 -7.57 -14.22
N PHE A 13 4.55 -7.89 -13.77
CA PHE A 13 4.10 -9.30 -13.71
C PHE A 13 4.05 -9.94 -15.10
N VAL A 14 3.52 -9.23 -16.11
CA VAL A 14 3.45 -9.73 -17.50
C VAL A 14 4.84 -9.98 -18.08
N VAL A 15 5.80 -9.08 -17.86
CA VAL A 15 7.19 -9.25 -18.32
C VAL A 15 7.84 -10.48 -17.69
N VAL A 16 7.68 -10.70 -16.38
CA VAL A 16 8.18 -11.91 -15.72
C VAL A 16 7.58 -13.16 -16.37
N GLN A 17 6.27 -13.16 -16.65
CA GLN A 17 5.62 -14.32 -17.28
C GLN A 17 6.07 -14.57 -18.72
N CYS A 18 6.21 -13.53 -19.54
CA CYS A 18 6.60 -13.71 -20.93
C CYS A 18 8.06 -14.18 -21.10
N PHE A 19 8.95 -13.83 -20.16
CA PHE A 19 10.40 -13.99 -20.36
C PHE A 19 11.08 -14.96 -19.39
N GLN A 20 10.52 -15.22 -18.20
CA GLN A 20 11.26 -15.89 -17.12
C GLN A 20 10.66 -17.23 -16.70
N THR A 21 9.36 -17.46 -16.87
CA THR A 21 8.70 -18.63 -16.26
C THR A 21 7.54 -19.19 -17.06
N SER A 22 7.34 -20.51 -16.99
CA SER A 22 6.12 -21.21 -17.45
C SER A 22 4.93 -21.08 -16.47
N MET A 23 5.06 -20.22 -15.46
CA MET A 23 4.08 -20.06 -14.39
C MET A 23 2.91 -19.18 -14.84
N GLY A 24 1.75 -19.32 -14.20
CA GLY A 24 0.57 -18.48 -14.43
C GLY A 24 0.51 -17.33 -13.43
N ILE A 25 -0.13 -16.21 -13.78
CA ILE A 25 -0.27 -15.05 -12.87
C ILE A 25 -1.00 -15.45 -11.58
N LEU A 26 -1.96 -16.38 -11.67
CA LEU A 26 -2.70 -16.90 -10.53
C LEU A 26 -1.83 -17.66 -9.52
N GLN A 27 -0.67 -18.18 -9.93
CA GLN A 27 0.24 -18.88 -9.01
C GLN A 27 0.98 -17.90 -8.08
N PHE A 28 0.98 -16.61 -8.41
CA PHE A 28 1.44 -15.58 -7.49
C PHE A 28 0.40 -15.21 -6.44
N LEU A 29 -0.86 -15.68 -6.54
CA LEU A 29 -1.92 -15.39 -5.56
C LEU A 29 -1.92 -16.42 -4.42
N ASP A 30 -1.18 -16.13 -3.37
CA ASP A 30 -1.23 -16.85 -2.09
C ASP A 30 -2.13 -16.17 -1.06
N ILE A 31 -3.09 -16.93 -0.51
CA ILE A 31 -4.09 -16.43 0.46
C ILE A 31 -3.45 -16.17 1.83
N ILE A 32 -2.49 -16.98 2.24
CA ILE A 32 -1.85 -16.88 3.57
C ILE A 32 -1.03 -15.60 3.66
N SER A 33 -0.25 -15.28 2.63
CA SER A 33 0.48 -14.01 2.50
C SER A 33 -0.43 -12.79 2.55
N ILE A 34 -1.60 -12.83 1.88
CA ILE A 34 -2.59 -11.74 1.95
C ILE A 34 -3.16 -11.63 3.36
N LEU A 35 -3.47 -12.76 3.99
CA LEU A 35 -4.04 -12.81 5.33
C LEU A 35 -3.10 -12.16 6.37
N PHE A 36 -1.79 -12.42 6.31
CA PHE A 36 -0.82 -11.78 7.21
C PHE A 36 -0.85 -10.26 7.11
N LEU A 37 -0.92 -9.71 5.89
CA LEU A 37 -1.00 -8.26 5.70
C LEU A 37 -2.32 -7.70 6.22
N VAL A 38 -3.45 -8.31 5.89
CA VAL A 38 -4.77 -7.85 6.35
C VAL A 38 -4.87 -7.90 7.88
N MET A 39 -4.38 -8.98 8.48
CA MET A 39 -4.38 -9.19 9.94
C MET A 39 -3.56 -8.15 10.69
N LEU A 40 -2.52 -7.58 10.09
CA LEU A 40 -1.75 -6.48 10.69
C LEU A 40 -2.33 -5.12 10.36
N ILE A 41 -2.65 -4.87 9.09
CA ILE A 41 -3.05 -3.54 8.62
C ILE A 41 -4.39 -3.14 9.20
N VAL A 42 -5.40 -4.03 9.18
CA VAL A 42 -6.77 -3.67 9.56
C VAL A 42 -6.84 -3.30 11.05
N PRO A 43 -6.38 -4.12 12.01
CA PRO A 43 -6.50 -3.79 13.43
C PRO A 43 -5.75 -2.51 13.82
N ILE A 44 -4.57 -2.27 13.24
CA ILE A 44 -3.79 -1.06 13.53
C ILE A 44 -4.47 0.19 12.95
N MET A 45 -5.06 0.09 11.76
CA MET A 45 -5.83 1.18 11.18
C MET A 45 -7.14 1.46 11.94
N VAL A 46 -7.80 0.39 12.45
CA VAL A 46 -8.97 0.51 13.33
C VAL A 46 -8.59 1.23 14.63
N SER A 47 -7.50 0.82 15.28
CA SER A 47 -7.07 1.41 16.55
C SER A 47 -6.60 2.86 16.39
N ALA A 48 -6.03 3.22 15.24
CA ALA A 48 -5.71 4.60 14.90
C ALA A 48 -6.96 5.46 14.56
N GLY A 49 -8.12 4.85 14.33
CA GLY A 49 -9.35 5.54 13.95
C GLY A 49 -9.33 6.13 12.52
N LEU A 50 -8.35 5.77 11.70
CA LEU A 50 -8.07 6.41 10.40
C LEU A 50 -8.71 5.69 9.21
N LEU A 51 -9.45 4.60 9.40
CA LEU A 51 -10.09 3.86 8.29
C LEU A 51 -11.06 4.71 7.47
N LYS A 52 -11.86 5.56 8.13
CA LYS A 52 -12.79 6.46 7.44
C LYS A 52 -12.04 7.54 6.66
N ASP A 53 -10.96 8.06 7.23
CA ASP A 53 -10.11 9.06 6.59
C ASP A 53 -9.34 8.46 5.39
N LEU A 54 -8.93 7.20 5.49
CA LEU A 54 -8.35 6.46 4.37
C LEU A 54 -9.36 6.28 3.24
N ASN A 55 -10.60 5.89 3.54
CA ASN A 55 -11.65 5.83 2.51
C ASN A 55 -11.92 7.22 1.90
N ASN A 56 -11.87 8.26 2.72
CA ASN A 56 -11.98 9.64 2.25
C ASN A 56 -10.84 10.03 1.30
N ALA A 57 -9.62 9.53 1.51
CA ALA A 57 -8.50 9.76 0.60
C ALA A 57 -8.81 9.31 -0.83
N PHE A 58 -9.33 8.09 -1.01
CA PHE A 58 -9.76 7.60 -2.32
C PHE A 58 -10.88 8.47 -2.91
N ARG A 59 -11.88 8.82 -2.08
CA ARG A 59 -12.98 9.69 -2.52
C ARG A 59 -12.48 11.07 -2.97
N LEU A 60 -11.48 11.65 -2.32
CA LEU A 60 -10.92 12.95 -2.69
C LEU A 60 -10.11 12.89 -3.98
N VAL A 61 -9.33 11.83 -4.18
CA VAL A 61 -8.46 11.68 -5.35
C VAL A 61 -9.23 11.26 -6.61
N PHE A 62 -10.27 10.44 -6.48
CA PHE A 62 -11.04 9.91 -7.61
C PHE A 62 -12.45 10.51 -7.75
N GLY A 63 -12.94 11.20 -6.73
CA GLY A 63 -14.27 11.82 -6.76
C GLY A 63 -14.32 13.13 -7.53
N LYS A 64 -15.53 13.65 -7.71
CA LYS A 64 -15.76 14.97 -8.30
C LYS A 64 -15.27 16.06 -7.34
N LYS A 65 -14.67 17.12 -7.89
CA LYS A 65 -14.24 18.30 -7.13
C LYS A 65 -15.46 18.87 -6.39
N LYS A 66 -15.43 18.76 -5.06
CA LYS A 66 -16.29 19.51 -4.14
C LYS A 66 -15.39 20.43 -3.32
N GLU A 67 -15.93 21.54 -2.86
CA GLU A 67 -15.27 22.31 -1.81
C GLU A 67 -15.12 21.42 -0.59
N VAL A 68 -13.87 21.20 -0.19
CA VAL A 68 -13.50 20.31 0.90
C VAL A 68 -12.60 21.12 1.81
N ALA A 69 -12.91 21.11 3.10
CA ALA A 69 -12.08 21.76 4.10
C ALA A 69 -10.65 21.17 4.10
N LEU A 70 -9.63 22.03 4.17
CA LEU A 70 -8.22 21.63 4.22
C LEU A 70 -7.93 20.59 5.33
N LEU A 71 -8.66 20.65 6.45
CA LEU A 71 -8.55 19.64 7.52
C LEU A 71 -8.87 18.22 7.03
N ALA A 72 -9.87 18.05 6.17
CA ALA A 72 -10.26 16.75 5.62
C ALA A 72 -9.18 16.21 4.66
N ILE A 73 -8.53 17.08 3.89
CA ILE A 73 -7.42 16.72 3.00
C ILE A 73 -6.19 16.30 3.83
N LYS A 74 -5.85 17.07 4.87
CA LYS A 74 -4.75 16.74 5.79
C LYS A 74 -4.98 15.41 6.53
N ARG A 75 -6.21 15.16 7.01
CA ARG A 75 -6.57 13.87 7.65
C ARG A 75 -6.49 12.69 6.69
N ALA A 76 -6.98 12.85 5.46
CA ALA A 76 -6.84 11.84 4.42
C ALA A 76 -5.36 11.54 4.12
N LYS A 77 -4.51 12.58 4.03
CA LYS A 77 -3.05 12.38 3.85
C LYS A 77 -2.43 11.63 5.01
N LEU A 78 -2.77 12.00 6.25
CA LEU A 78 -2.29 11.31 7.45
C LEU A 78 -2.68 9.83 7.47
N ALA A 79 -3.90 9.50 7.02
CA ALA A 79 -4.35 8.11 6.92
C ALA A 79 -3.54 7.30 5.90
N VAL A 80 -3.25 7.87 4.72
CA VAL A 80 -2.41 7.23 3.70
C VAL A 80 -0.96 7.08 4.17
N ASP A 81 -0.38 8.12 4.80
CA ASP A 81 0.97 8.07 5.37
C ASP A 81 1.09 7.00 6.46
N THR A 82 0.08 6.89 7.32
CA THR A 82 0.01 5.86 8.36
C THR A 82 -0.12 4.47 7.76
N MET A 83 -0.99 4.28 6.75
CA MET A 83 -1.13 3.01 6.05
C MET A 83 0.18 2.56 5.42
N LEU A 84 0.89 3.45 4.72
CA LEU A 84 2.20 3.16 4.12
C LEU A 84 3.21 2.67 5.15
N LYS A 85 3.29 3.34 6.30
CA LYS A 85 4.18 2.94 7.40
C LYS A 85 3.80 1.58 7.98
N ILE A 86 2.51 1.34 8.21
CA ILE A 86 2.02 0.05 8.73
C ILE A 86 2.35 -1.08 7.76
N VAL A 87 2.17 -0.86 6.45
CA VAL A 87 2.49 -1.88 5.44
C VAL A 87 3.98 -2.24 5.48
N VAL A 88 4.88 -1.25 5.52
CA VAL A 88 6.33 -1.49 5.56
C VAL A 88 6.76 -2.13 6.87
N TYR A 89 6.37 -1.57 8.02
CA TYR A 89 6.74 -2.12 9.32
C TYR A 89 6.12 -3.49 9.55
N GLY A 90 4.87 -3.68 9.13
CA GLY A 90 4.16 -4.94 9.20
C GLY A 90 4.81 -6.02 8.34
N SER A 91 5.22 -5.70 7.11
CA SER A 91 5.90 -6.67 6.24
C SER A 91 7.28 -7.07 6.78
N VAL A 92 8.03 -6.13 7.36
CA VAL A 92 9.31 -6.44 8.03
C VAL A 92 9.08 -7.31 9.26
N PHE A 93 8.04 -7.03 10.05
CA PHE A 93 7.68 -7.87 11.19
C PHE A 93 7.32 -9.30 10.78
N VAL A 94 6.51 -9.48 9.73
CA VAL A 94 6.17 -10.83 9.21
C VAL A 94 7.40 -11.53 8.65
N LEU A 95 8.28 -10.82 7.95
CA LEU A 95 9.56 -11.38 7.46
C LEU A 95 10.38 -11.97 8.61
N LEU A 96 10.52 -11.24 9.72
CA LEU A 96 11.27 -11.72 10.89
C LEU A 96 10.63 -12.97 11.50
N LEU A 97 9.30 -12.99 11.64
CA LEU A 97 8.58 -14.18 12.12
C LEU A 97 8.80 -15.38 11.20
N GLN A 98 8.66 -15.20 9.89
CA GLN A 98 8.83 -16.28 8.93
C GLN A 98 10.28 -16.78 8.86
N LEU A 99 11.27 -15.91 9.07
CA LEU A 99 12.66 -16.31 9.15
C LEU A 99 12.92 -17.21 10.37
N ILE A 100 12.30 -16.91 11.52
CA ILE A 100 12.37 -17.78 12.70
C ILE A 100 11.76 -19.15 12.40
N VAL A 101 10.57 -19.18 11.76
CA VAL A 101 9.91 -20.43 11.36
C VAL A 101 10.77 -21.22 10.37
N LEU A 102 11.39 -20.55 9.40
CA LEU A 102 12.29 -21.17 8.43
C LEU A 102 13.48 -21.85 9.11
N LEU A 103 14.15 -21.15 10.03
CA LEU A 103 15.30 -21.69 10.76
C LEU A 103 14.91 -22.91 11.62
N HIS A 104 13.70 -22.89 12.19
CA HIS A 104 13.21 -24.03 12.97
C HIS A 104 12.90 -25.27 12.11
N ASN A 105 12.54 -25.08 10.84
CA ASN A 105 12.16 -26.15 9.92
C ASN A 105 13.31 -26.56 8.96
N MET A 106 14.53 -26.11 9.21
CA MET A 106 15.70 -26.42 8.36
C MET A 106 16.00 -27.92 8.21
N ALA A 107 15.59 -28.74 9.18
CA ALA A 107 15.80 -30.18 9.12
C ALA A 107 14.92 -30.88 8.07
N ASP A 108 13.83 -30.25 7.61
CA ASP A 108 12.95 -30.77 6.57
C ASP A 108 12.96 -29.86 5.33
N PRO A 109 13.78 -30.19 4.31
CA PRO A 109 13.89 -29.40 3.08
C PRO A 109 12.57 -29.22 2.32
N SER A 110 11.60 -30.12 2.50
CA SER A 110 10.31 -30.04 1.80
C SER A 110 9.48 -28.82 2.22
N THR A 111 9.71 -28.32 3.43
CA THR A 111 9.00 -27.17 4.02
C THR A 111 9.62 -25.83 3.66
N LEU A 112 10.90 -25.81 3.25
CA LEU A 112 11.66 -24.58 3.01
C LEU A 112 11.10 -23.77 1.84
N GLY A 113 10.84 -24.42 0.71
CA GLY A 113 10.29 -23.76 -0.48
C GLY A 113 8.99 -23.00 -0.20
N PRO A 114 7.97 -23.65 0.38
CA PRO A 114 6.74 -23.00 0.79
C PRO A 114 6.94 -21.82 1.75
N ILE A 115 7.75 -21.97 2.81
CA ILE A 115 7.99 -20.89 3.79
C ILE A 115 8.66 -19.68 3.11
N ILE A 116 9.68 -19.93 2.29
CA ILE A 116 10.39 -18.89 1.52
C ILE A 116 9.43 -18.17 0.57
N SER A 117 8.61 -18.92 -0.16
CA SER A 117 7.62 -18.38 -1.09
C SER A 117 6.66 -17.43 -0.37
N VAL A 118 6.00 -17.87 0.70
CA VAL A 118 5.07 -17.05 1.50
C VAL A 118 5.75 -15.79 2.02
N THR A 119 7.02 -15.90 2.45
CA THR A 119 7.80 -14.76 2.95
C THR A 119 8.00 -13.69 1.88
N PHE A 120 8.45 -14.09 0.69
CA PHE A 120 8.69 -13.16 -0.41
C PHE A 120 7.39 -12.63 -1.02
N LEU A 121 6.33 -13.45 -1.13
CA LEU A 121 5.02 -12.99 -1.59
C LEU A 121 4.45 -11.93 -0.64
N THR A 122 4.60 -12.10 0.67
CA THR A 122 4.16 -11.10 1.65
C THR A 122 4.88 -9.76 1.44
N LEU A 123 6.20 -9.77 1.22
CA LEU A 123 6.97 -8.56 0.91
C LEU A 123 6.55 -7.94 -0.43
N LEU A 124 6.36 -8.77 -1.47
CA LEU A 124 5.93 -8.33 -2.79
C LEU A 124 4.58 -7.60 -2.70
N TYR A 125 3.61 -8.19 -2.01
CA TYR A 125 2.29 -7.59 -1.82
C TYR A 125 2.34 -6.29 -1.03
N ALA A 126 3.16 -6.21 0.02
CA ALA A 126 3.37 -4.97 0.76
C ALA A 126 3.92 -3.87 -0.16
N MET A 127 4.89 -4.19 -1.00
CA MET A 127 5.45 -3.24 -1.97
C MET A 127 4.43 -2.82 -3.02
N VAL A 128 3.61 -3.74 -3.53
CA VAL A 128 2.50 -3.41 -4.45
C VAL A 128 1.54 -2.42 -3.80
N ILE A 129 1.13 -2.66 -2.55
CA ILE A 129 0.27 -1.73 -1.80
C ILE A 129 0.95 -0.35 -1.66
N CYS A 130 2.23 -0.32 -1.30
CA CYS A 130 2.99 0.93 -1.18
C CYS A 130 3.05 1.72 -2.49
N LEU A 131 3.35 1.05 -3.60
CA LEU A 131 3.39 1.65 -4.92
C LEU A 131 2.03 2.20 -5.35
N LEU A 132 0.95 1.50 -5.04
CA LEU A 132 -0.41 1.95 -5.33
C LEU A 132 -0.84 3.14 -4.45
N MET A 133 -0.41 3.20 -3.19
CA MET A 133 -0.77 4.28 -2.27
C MET A 133 0.05 5.55 -2.50
N MET A 134 1.27 5.45 -2.99
CA MET A 134 2.17 6.59 -3.27
C MET A 134 1.56 7.69 -4.16
N PRO A 135 0.92 7.39 -5.32
CA PRO A 135 0.27 8.44 -6.13
C PRO A 135 -0.92 9.10 -5.41
N ILE A 136 -1.64 8.38 -4.55
CA ILE A 136 -2.75 8.95 -3.76
C ILE A 136 -2.19 9.97 -2.76
N ARG A 137 -1.11 9.61 -2.06
CA ARG A 137 -0.37 10.50 -1.16
C ARG A 137 0.08 11.77 -1.88
N ALA A 138 0.70 11.63 -3.06
CA ALA A 138 1.20 12.75 -3.85
C ALA A 138 0.07 13.70 -4.29
N ARG A 139 -1.08 13.15 -4.68
CA ARG A 139 -2.26 13.95 -5.05
C ARG A 139 -2.82 14.75 -3.88
N LEU A 140 -2.93 14.14 -2.70
CA LEU A 140 -3.39 14.84 -1.51
C LEU A 140 -2.43 15.97 -1.10
N GLU A 141 -1.12 15.75 -1.27
CA GLU A 141 -0.09 16.77 -1.03
C GLU A 141 -0.22 17.94 -2.01
N GLN A 142 -0.47 17.66 -3.30
CA GLN A 142 -0.78 18.71 -4.29
C GLN A 142 -2.04 19.51 -3.93
N MET A 143 -3.13 18.85 -3.53
CA MET A 143 -4.36 19.54 -3.13
C MET A 143 -4.17 20.46 -1.91
N ILE A 144 -3.31 20.07 -0.97
CA ILE A 144 -2.97 20.93 0.18
C ILE A 144 -2.21 22.17 -0.30
N LEU A 145 -1.25 22.01 -1.21
CA LEU A 145 -0.49 23.13 -1.78
C LEU A 145 -1.40 24.10 -2.55
N GLU A 146 -2.27 23.59 -3.41
CA GLU A 146 -3.24 24.39 -4.19
C GLU A 146 -4.19 25.20 -3.28
N TYR A 147 -4.65 24.58 -2.18
CA TYR A 147 -5.48 25.29 -1.19
C TYR A 147 -4.71 26.41 -0.49
N MET A 148 -3.44 26.17 -0.14
CA MET A 148 -2.63 27.19 0.53
C MET A 148 -2.28 28.36 -0.39
N SER A 149 -2.03 28.09 -1.69
CA SER A 149 -1.80 29.16 -2.67
C SER A 149 -3.05 30.00 -2.90
N SER A 150 -4.23 29.39 -3.02
CA SER A 150 -5.48 30.15 -3.22
C SER A 150 -5.80 31.08 -2.05
N CYS A 151 -5.57 30.64 -0.81
CA CYS A 151 -5.76 31.50 0.37
C CYS A 151 -4.76 32.67 0.43
N ALA A 152 -3.54 32.50 -0.11
CA ALA A 152 -2.56 33.58 -0.14
C ALA A 152 -2.97 34.67 -1.15
N GLU A 153 -3.46 34.26 -2.33
CA GLU A 153 -3.93 35.19 -3.37
C GLU A 153 -5.17 35.99 -2.93
N GLU A 154 -6.11 35.37 -2.20
CA GLU A 154 -7.28 36.07 -1.65
C GLU A 154 -6.91 37.09 -0.57
N GLY A 155 -5.85 36.82 0.21
CA GLY A 155 -5.36 37.74 1.25
C GLY A 155 -4.59 38.95 0.71
N GLU A 156 -4.02 38.86 -0.50
CA GLU A 156 -3.35 39.98 -1.17
C GLU A 156 -4.34 40.89 -1.94
N ALA A 157 -5.56 40.41 -2.21
CA ALA A 157 -6.60 41.14 -2.93
C ALA A 157 -7.58 41.95 -2.04
N SER A 158 -7.42 41.88 -0.71
CA SER A 158 -8.19 42.64 0.30
C SER A 158 -7.34 43.71 0.99
#